data_AF-A0A2G4T3M0-F1
#
_entry.id   AF-A0A2G4T3M0-F1
#
_cell.length_a   1.000
_cell.length_b   1.000
_cell.length_c   1.000
_cell.angle_alpha   90.00
_cell.angle_beta   90.00
_cell.angle_gamma   90.00
#
_symmetry.space_group_name_H-M   'P 1'
#
loop_
_entity.id
_entity.type
_entity.pdbx_description
1 polymer ?
#
loop_
_entity_poly.entity_id
_entity_poly.type
_entity_poly.pdbx_seq_one_letter_code
_entity_poly.pdbx_strand_id
1 'polypeptide(L)'
;MCYDDDDARSPRPVKKLCACSESSNEEQTPSPITMNNNEVHILNDYLDDMSTVNKDDPQDQFFLTAADPKDGKPEERLNEVINAKYQAGFLKPYNYVNGYARLQRYMEHHMSSDSRQRILNVMGMFRPTFRQVAQSLTDIDLILVEEAFERLLLDYDRVFSAMAIPACLWRRTGEIYKGNKEFAALINVPFDKLRNGQLCIYEIMAEESIVNYWEKYGNIAFDPRQKAVLTSCILNYQKEGSDKTAFQKSDVTLSCCFSFTVRRDKFNIPTLIVGNFLPIDTKL
;
A
#
# COMPACT_ATOMS: atom_id res chain seq x y z
N MET A 1 20.67 32.79 -8.55
CA MET A 1 20.71 32.63 -10.02
C MET A 1 19.33 32.17 -10.43
N CYS A 2 18.58 33.06 -11.05
CA CYS A 2 17.21 32.85 -11.50
C CYS A 2 17.25 32.81 -13.02
N TYR A 3 16.61 31.81 -13.63
CA TYR A 3 16.14 31.80 -15.00
C TYR A 3 14.91 30.89 -15.02
N ASP A 4 13.77 31.40 -15.49
CA ASP A 4 13.24 30.99 -16.81
C ASP A 4 11.93 31.74 -17.12
N ASP A 5 11.86 32.14 -18.38
CA ASP A 5 10.83 32.96 -19.03
C ASP A 5 9.55 32.17 -19.38
N ASP A 6 8.46 32.93 -19.43
CA ASP A 6 7.21 32.62 -20.12
C ASP A 6 7.43 32.36 -21.63
N ASP A 7 6.69 31.42 -22.24
CA ASP A 7 5.61 31.79 -23.17
C ASP A 7 4.84 30.59 -23.76
N ALA A 8 3.60 30.89 -24.15
CA ALA A 8 2.49 29.99 -24.44
C ALA A 8 2.43 29.37 -25.85
N ARG A 9 1.73 28.21 -25.97
CA ARG A 9 0.82 27.95 -27.11
C ARG A 9 -0.16 26.76 -26.89
N SER A 10 -1.46 27.08 -26.93
CA SER A 10 -2.55 26.22 -27.46
C SER A 10 -2.98 26.81 -28.83
N PRO A 11 -3.91 26.28 -29.69
CA PRO A 11 -5.08 25.43 -29.37
C PRO A 11 -5.64 24.42 -30.45
N ARG A 12 -6.59 23.56 -29.99
CA ARG A 12 -7.89 23.12 -30.63
C ARG A 12 -7.92 22.10 -31.81
N PRO A 13 -9.08 21.49 -32.23
CA PRO A 13 -10.34 21.12 -31.54
C PRO A 13 -11.09 19.80 -32.02
N VAL A 14 -11.99 19.28 -31.17
CA VAL A 14 -13.40 18.80 -31.40
C VAL A 14 -13.73 17.52 -32.22
N LYS A 15 -14.55 16.62 -31.61
CA LYS A 15 -15.91 16.26 -32.10
C LYS A 15 -16.85 15.80 -30.98
N LYS A 16 -18.03 16.44 -30.94
CA LYS A 16 -19.26 16.13 -30.17
C LYS A 16 -20.24 15.41 -31.09
N LEU A 17 -21.16 14.62 -30.51
CA LEU A 17 -22.62 14.45 -30.77
C LEU A 17 -23.02 13.03 -30.32
N CYS A 18 -24.21 12.68 -29.84
CA CYS A 18 -25.39 13.33 -29.24
C CYS A 18 -26.30 12.17 -28.70
N ALA A 19 -27.36 12.50 -27.97
CA ALA A 19 -28.13 11.64 -27.06
C ALA A 19 -29.48 11.10 -27.61
N CYS A 20 -30.17 10.31 -26.75
CA CYS A 20 -31.59 9.88 -26.71
C CYS A 20 -31.95 8.66 -27.61
N SER A 21 -32.77 7.67 -27.22
CA SER A 21 -33.97 7.64 -26.35
C SER A 21 -34.42 6.18 -26.03
N GLU A 22 -35.32 6.03 -25.06
CA GLU A 22 -35.92 4.78 -24.52
C GLU A 22 -36.96 4.09 -25.44
N SER A 23 -37.09 2.75 -25.37
CA SER A 23 -38.37 2.00 -25.17
C SER A 23 -38.22 0.45 -25.18
N SER A 24 -38.68 -0.15 -24.07
CA SER A 24 -39.56 -1.33 -23.85
C SER A 24 -39.46 -2.68 -24.61
N ASN A 25 -39.47 -3.75 -23.78
CA ASN A 25 -39.98 -5.15 -23.97
C ASN A 25 -39.24 -6.05 -24.99
N GLU A 26 -38.98 -7.36 -24.79
CA GLU A 26 -39.70 -8.45 -24.11
C GLU A 26 -38.73 -9.66 -23.93
N GLU A 27 -38.96 -10.52 -22.93
CA GLU A 27 -38.19 -11.77 -22.69
C GLU A 27 -38.42 -12.83 -23.80
N GLN A 28 -37.34 -13.39 -24.37
CA GLN A 28 -37.37 -14.64 -25.14
C GLN A 28 -36.06 -15.44 -24.98
N THR A 29 -36.21 -16.74 -24.70
CA THR A 29 -35.17 -17.74 -24.43
C THR A 29 -34.18 -17.94 -25.59
N PRO A 30 -32.88 -18.25 -25.33
CA PRO A 30 -31.87 -18.30 -26.39
C PRO A 30 -31.95 -19.60 -27.22
N SER A 31 -31.93 -19.43 -28.55
CA SER A 31 -31.64 -20.50 -29.52
C SER A 31 -30.12 -20.63 -29.75
N PRO A 32 -29.61 -21.78 -30.26
CA PRO A 32 -28.18 -22.01 -30.39
C PRO A 32 -27.57 -21.04 -31.42
N ILE A 33 -26.50 -20.35 -31.01
CA ILE A 33 -25.74 -19.43 -31.87
C ILE A 33 -24.91 -20.27 -32.86
N THR A 34 -25.31 -20.29 -34.13
CA THR A 34 -24.45 -20.72 -35.23
C THR A 34 -23.50 -19.56 -35.53
N MET A 35 -22.24 -19.65 -35.09
CA MET A 35 -21.25 -18.61 -35.37
C MET A 35 -20.93 -18.54 -36.87
N ASN A 36 -20.91 -17.33 -37.40
CA ASN A 36 -20.66 -17.04 -38.80
C ASN A 36 -19.14 -17.00 -39.06
N ASN A 37 -18.66 -17.52 -40.19
CA ASN A 37 -17.21 -17.65 -40.49
C ASN A 37 -16.42 -16.33 -40.43
N ASN A 38 -17.08 -15.17 -40.52
CA ASN A 38 -16.44 -13.86 -40.40
C ASN A 38 -16.15 -13.46 -38.94
N GLU A 39 -16.89 -13.94 -37.96
CA GLU A 39 -16.64 -13.65 -36.53
C GLU A 39 -15.44 -14.45 -36.00
N VAL A 40 -15.25 -15.66 -36.52
CA VAL A 40 -14.06 -16.49 -36.24
C VAL A 40 -12.78 -15.82 -36.77
N HIS A 41 -12.87 -15.13 -37.92
CA HIS A 41 -11.73 -14.41 -38.49
C HIS A 41 -11.36 -13.19 -37.65
N ILE A 42 -12.34 -12.43 -37.15
CA ILE A 42 -12.09 -11.25 -36.30
C ILE A 42 -11.52 -11.68 -34.94
N LEU A 43 -12.01 -12.79 -34.36
CA LEU A 43 -11.43 -13.37 -33.14
C LEU A 43 -10.01 -13.90 -33.36
N ASN A 44 -9.75 -14.54 -34.50
CA ASN A 44 -8.41 -15.00 -34.85
C ASN A 44 -7.46 -13.84 -35.12
N ASP A 45 -7.91 -12.77 -35.78
CA ASP A 45 -7.10 -11.58 -36.01
C ASP A 45 -6.80 -10.85 -34.69
N TYR A 46 -7.73 -10.86 -33.72
CA TYR A 46 -7.51 -10.32 -32.36
C TYR A 46 -6.56 -11.19 -31.52
N LEU A 47 -6.61 -12.52 -31.69
CA LEU A 47 -5.71 -13.48 -31.05
C LEU A 47 -4.32 -13.48 -31.69
N ASP A 48 -4.21 -13.24 -33.00
CA ASP A 48 -2.94 -13.07 -33.71
C ASP A 48 -2.30 -11.73 -33.37
N ASP A 49 -3.05 -10.65 -33.17
CA ASP A 49 -2.52 -9.37 -32.67
C ASP A 49 -1.94 -9.51 -31.25
N MET A 50 -2.57 -10.30 -30.38
CA MET A 50 -2.03 -10.71 -29.07
C MET A 50 -0.82 -11.64 -29.17
N SER A 51 -0.58 -12.28 -30.32
CA SER A 51 0.56 -13.18 -30.54
C SER A 51 1.81 -12.45 -31.06
N THR A 52 1.68 -11.18 -31.47
CA THR A 52 2.79 -10.31 -31.90
C THR A 52 3.35 -9.42 -30.78
N VAL A 53 3.09 -9.78 -29.52
CA VAL A 53 3.84 -9.23 -28.38
C VAL A 53 5.27 -9.77 -28.48
N ASN A 54 6.25 -8.88 -28.62
CA ASN A 54 7.67 -9.24 -28.59
C ASN A 54 7.96 -9.99 -27.29
N LYS A 55 8.06 -11.32 -27.35
CA LYS A 55 8.38 -12.18 -26.19
C LYS A 55 9.75 -11.88 -25.55
N ASP A 56 10.52 -11.00 -26.17
CA ASP A 56 11.83 -10.54 -25.71
C ASP A 56 11.80 -9.24 -24.91
N ASP A 57 10.65 -8.53 -24.79
CA ASP A 57 10.56 -7.38 -23.88
C ASP A 57 10.27 -7.88 -22.44
N PRO A 58 11.17 -7.62 -21.48
CA PRO A 58 10.99 -8.02 -20.09
C PRO A 58 9.71 -7.46 -19.45
N GLN A 59 9.22 -6.30 -19.91
CA GLN A 59 7.97 -5.71 -19.40
C GLN A 59 6.74 -6.49 -19.86
N ASP A 60 6.70 -6.87 -21.14
CA ASP A 60 5.62 -7.67 -21.70
C ASP A 60 5.59 -9.07 -21.10
N GLN A 61 6.77 -9.66 -20.85
CA GLN A 61 6.90 -10.93 -20.14
C GLN A 61 6.36 -10.85 -18.70
N PHE A 62 6.56 -9.72 -18.01
CA PHE A 62 5.94 -9.48 -16.70
C PHE A 62 4.42 -9.39 -16.80
N PHE A 63 3.87 -8.58 -17.72
CA PHE A 63 2.43 -8.45 -17.85
C PHE A 63 1.77 -9.78 -18.21
N LEU A 64 2.40 -10.58 -19.08
CA LEU A 64 1.95 -11.91 -19.44
C LEU A 64 1.99 -12.88 -18.23
N THR A 65 3.08 -12.88 -17.46
CA THR A 65 3.23 -13.75 -16.28
C THR A 65 2.30 -13.33 -15.13
N ALA A 66 2.01 -12.04 -14.99
CA ALA A 66 1.07 -11.52 -14.01
C ALA A 66 -0.39 -11.81 -14.40
N ALA A 67 -0.69 -11.85 -15.70
CA ALA A 67 -2.03 -12.14 -16.24
C ALA A 67 -2.35 -13.64 -16.24
N ASP A 68 -1.37 -14.50 -16.54
CA ASP A 68 -1.50 -15.96 -16.56
C ASP A 68 -0.32 -16.65 -15.84
N PRO A 69 -0.30 -16.63 -14.50
CA PRO A 69 0.70 -17.36 -13.73
C PRO A 69 0.46 -18.86 -13.87
N LYS A 70 1.50 -19.63 -14.24
CA LYS A 70 1.40 -21.06 -14.50
C LYS A 70 0.74 -21.82 -13.35
N ASP A 71 0.01 -22.88 -13.67
CA ASP A 71 -0.65 -23.72 -12.66
C ASP A 71 0.36 -24.51 -11.80
N GLY A 72 0.89 -23.87 -10.76
CA GLY A 72 1.77 -24.46 -9.74
C GLY A 72 1.31 -24.22 -8.31
N LYS A 73 2.14 -24.54 -7.30
CA LYS A 73 1.83 -24.16 -5.91
C LYS A 73 1.80 -22.64 -5.78
N PRO A 74 1.01 -22.06 -4.87
CA PRO A 74 0.91 -20.61 -4.77
C PRO A 74 2.22 -19.87 -4.49
N GLU A 75 3.16 -20.53 -3.80
CA GLU A 75 4.52 -20.00 -3.56
C GLU A 75 5.37 -19.97 -4.83
N GLU A 76 5.22 -20.95 -5.72
CA GLU A 76 5.92 -21.01 -7.01
C GLU A 76 5.38 -19.93 -7.96
N ARG A 77 4.05 -19.77 -8.03
CA ARG A 77 3.40 -18.68 -8.79
C ARG A 77 3.87 -17.31 -8.32
N LEU A 78 3.95 -17.13 -7.01
CA LEU A 78 4.43 -15.91 -6.38
C LEU A 78 5.88 -15.61 -6.76
N ASN A 79 6.74 -16.62 -6.74
CA ASN A 79 8.14 -16.48 -7.15
C ASN A 79 8.27 -16.13 -8.64
N GLU A 80 7.44 -16.72 -9.51
CA GLU A 80 7.43 -16.39 -10.95
C GLU A 80 7.05 -14.93 -11.21
N VAL A 81 5.98 -14.43 -10.59
CA VAL A 81 5.54 -13.03 -10.75
C VAL A 81 6.58 -12.05 -10.20
N ILE A 82 7.18 -12.35 -9.05
CA ILE A 82 8.25 -11.53 -8.46
C ILE A 82 9.49 -11.52 -9.36
N ASN A 83 9.90 -12.68 -9.87
CA ASN A 83 11.05 -12.80 -10.78
C ASN A 83 10.79 -12.05 -12.09
N ALA A 84 9.58 -12.11 -12.63
CA ALA A 84 9.20 -11.35 -13.80
C ALA A 84 9.22 -9.83 -13.52
N LYS A 85 8.76 -9.39 -12.35
CA LYS A 85 8.82 -7.97 -11.92
C LYS A 85 10.27 -7.49 -11.77
N TYR A 86 11.18 -8.36 -11.33
CA TYR A 86 12.61 -8.09 -11.25
C TYR A 86 13.24 -7.97 -12.66
N GLN A 87 12.99 -8.94 -13.55
CA GLN A 87 13.51 -8.94 -14.92
C GLN A 87 13.01 -7.74 -15.72
N ALA A 88 11.77 -7.32 -15.50
CA ALA A 88 11.17 -6.12 -16.08
C ALA A 88 11.76 -4.79 -15.57
N GLY A 89 12.60 -4.81 -14.52
CA GLY A 89 13.14 -3.60 -13.90
C GLY A 89 12.09 -2.76 -13.13
N PHE A 90 10.90 -3.31 -12.89
CA PHE A 90 9.86 -2.64 -12.10
C PHE A 90 10.17 -2.63 -10.59
N LEU A 91 11.04 -3.53 -10.12
CA LEU A 91 11.47 -3.58 -8.72
C LEU A 91 12.56 -2.52 -8.46
N LYS A 92 12.18 -1.44 -7.78
CA LYS A 92 13.08 -0.32 -7.43
C LYS A 92 13.30 -0.26 -5.93
N PRO A 93 14.50 0.12 -5.46
CA PRO A 93 14.73 0.39 -4.04
C PRO A 93 13.73 1.39 -3.47
N TYR A 94 13.16 1.07 -2.30
CA TYR A 94 12.25 2.00 -1.63
C TYR A 94 13.00 3.19 -1.02
N ASN A 95 12.49 4.39 -1.29
CA ASN A 95 13.10 5.64 -0.82
C ASN A 95 12.56 6.03 0.57
N TYR A 96 13.28 5.62 1.62
CA TYR A 96 12.96 5.96 3.00
C TYR A 96 13.06 7.46 3.32
N VAL A 97 13.85 8.24 2.56
CA VAL A 97 14.02 9.69 2.81
C VAL A 97 12.70 10.42 2.58
N ASN A 98 12.00 10.08 1.50
CA ASN A 98 10.70 10.68 1.18
C ASN A 98 9.65 10.34 2.24
N GLY A 99 9.62 9.10 2.72
CA GLY A 99 8.68 8.68 3.77
C GLY A 99 8.91 9.43 5.09
N TYR A 100 10.16 9.62 5.51
CA TYR A 100 10.47 10.41 6.70
C TYR A 100 10.22 11.91 6.51
N ALA A 101 10.44 12.45 5.31
CA ALA A 101 10.09 13.84 5.00
C ALA A 101 8.58 14.07 5.10
N ARG A 102 7.75 13.11 4.63
CA ARG A 102 6.29 13.15 4.80
C ARG A 102 5.90 13.15 6.28
N LEU A 103 6.48 12.25 7.09
CA LEU A 103 6.25 12.21 8.53
C LEU A 103 6.62 13.54 9.20
N GLN A 104 7.77 14.12 8.86
CA GLN A 104 8.20 15.39 9.43
C GLN A 104 7.20 16.52 9.12
N ARG A 105 6.76 16.65 7.87
CA ARG A 105 5.74 17.64 7.48
C ARG A 105 4.44 17.45 8.26
N TYR A 106 4.02 16.21 8.47
CA TYR A 106 2.83 15.92 9.26
C TYR A 106 2.99 16.39 10.72
N MET A 107 4.13 16.07 11.35
CA MET A 107 4.42 16.50 12.74
C MET A 107 4.46 18.02 12.89
N GLU A 108 4.88 18.77 11.87
CA GLU A 108 4.94 20.23 11.90
C GLU A 108 3.54 20.88 11.85
N HIS A 109 2.57 20.26 11.18
CA HIS A 109 1.23 20.84 10.99
C HIS A 109 0.19 20.31 11.98
N HIS A 110 0.34 19.08 12.49
CA HIS A 110 -0.71 18.37 13.22
C HIS A 110 -0.36 17.99 14.66
N MET A 111 0.86 18.24 15.14
CA MET A 111 1.28 17.89 16.50
C MET A 111 1.76 19.09 17.32
N SER A 112 1.66 18.97 18.63
CA SER A 112 2.28 19.92 19.56
C SER A 112 3.81 19.83 19.51
N SER A 113 4.47 20.93 19.88
CA SER A 113 5.94 20.98 19.86
C SER A 113 6.58 19.99 20.84
N ASP A 114 5.92 19.66 21.96
CA ASP A 114 6.42 18.70 22.95
C ASP A 114 6.40 17.27 22.40
N SER A 115 5.24 16.81 21.90
CA SER A 115 5.08 15.51 21.25
C SER A 115 6.06 15.32 20.10
N ARG A 116 6.22 16.35 19.26
CA ARG A 116 7.18 16.34 18.15
C ARG A 116 8.61 16.14 18.65
N GLN A 117 9.03 16.86 19.70
CA GLN A 117 10.38 16.74 20.23
C GLN A 117 10.65 15.34 20.79
N ARG A 118 9.67 14.73 21.46
CA ARG A 118 9.77 13.35 21.96
C ARG A 118 9.98 12.35 20.83
N ILE A 119 9.17 12.43 19.77
CA ILE A 119 9.30 11.56 18.60
C ILE A 119 10.66 11.77 17.92
N LEU A 120 11.09 13.02 17.70
CA LEU A 120 12.38 13.34 17.09
C LEU A 120 13.56 12.84 17.92
N ASN A 121 13.48 12.89 19.24
CA ASN A 121 14.51 12.33 20.11
C ASN A 121 14.64 10.81 19.91
N VAL A 122 13.51 10.10 19.90
CA VAL A 122 13.49 8.65 19.63
C VAL A 122 14.04 8.33 18.25
N MET A 123 13.66 9.10 17.23
CA MET A 123 14.20 8.95 15.88
C MET A 123 15.71 9.23 15.82
N GLY A 124 16.19 10.21 16.57
CA GLY A 124 17.60 10.56 16.68
C GLY A 124 18.47 9.39 17.14
N MET A 125 17.95 8.52 18.02
CA MET A 125 18.68 7.37 18.55
C MET A 125 19.08 6.36 17.48
N PHE A 126 18.19 6.08 16.52
CA PHE A 126 18.41 5.01 15.53
C PHE A 126 18.83 5.48 14.13
N ARG A 127 18.75 6.79 13.84
CA ARG A 127 19.23 7.36 12.57
C ARG A 127 20.69 6.97 12.23
N PRO A 128 21.65 6.99 13.18
CA PRO A 128 23.03 6.60 12.89
C PRO A 128 23.14 5.13 12.44
N THR A 129 22.46 4.23 13.15
CA THR A 129 22.47 2.80 12.83
C THR A 129 21.88 2.54 11.44
N PHE A 130 20.76 3.18 11.11
CA PHE A 130 20.19 3.08 9.76
C PHE A 130 21.12 3.60 8.68
N ARG A 131 21.81 4.71 8.93
CA ARG A 131 22.76 5.28 7.98
C ARG A 131 23.96 4.36 7.77
N GLN A 132 24.48 3.78 8.85
CA GLN A 132 25.60 2.83 8.79
C GLN A 132 25.23 1.59 7.97
N VAL A 133 24.05 1.00 8.21
CA VAL A 133 23.61 -0.15 7.43
C VAL A 133 23.38 0.25 5.97
N ALA A 134 22.69 1.35 5.69
CA ALA A 134 22.45 1.82 4.32
C ALA A 134 23.76 2.07 3.54
N GLN A 135 24.84 2.51 4.18
CA GLN A 135 26.15 2.69 3.55
C GLN A 135 26.88 1.37 3.25
N SER A 136 26.54 0.30 3.97
CA SER A 136 27.13 -1.03 3.76
C SER A 136 26.43 -1.88 2.69
N LEU A 137 25.24 -1.46 2.26
CA LEU A 137 24.41 -2.20 1.31
C LEU A 137 24.75 -1.84 -0.12
N THR A 138 24.73 -2.84 -1.00
CA THR A 138 24.82 -2.64 -2.46
C THR A 138 23.44 -2.34 -3.05
N ASP A 139 23.40 -1.81 -4.27
CA ASP A 139 22.13 -1.58 -4.99
C ASP A 139 21.33 -2.87 -5.18
N ILE A 140 22.02 -4.00 -5.36
CA ILE A 140 21.40 -5.32 -5.47
C ILE A 140 20.75 -5.71 -4.14
N ASP A 141 21.43 -5.49 -3.01
CA ASP A 141 20.87 -5.78 -1.69
C ASP A 141 19.60 -4.97 -1.42
N LEU A 142 19.58 -3.69 -1.82
CA LEU A 142 18.41 -2.82 -1.69
C LEU A 142 17.21 -3.35 -2.51
N ILE A 143 17.46 -3.88 -3.71
CA ILE A 143 16.43 -4.51 -4.53
C ILE A 143 15.93 -5.80 -3.87
N LEU A 144 16.83 -6.65 -3.34
CA LEU A 144 16.45 -7.89 -2.65
C LEU A 144 15.65 -7.64 -1.36
N VAL A 145 15.95 -6.56 -0.63
CA VAL A 145 15.15 -6.15 0.53
C VAL A 145 13.74 -5.76 0.10
N GLU A 146 13.60 -5.06 -1.02
CA GLU A 146 12.29 -4.70 -1.57
C GLU A 146 11.52 -5.92 -2.09
N GLU A 147 12.20 -6.85 -2.76
CA GLU A 147 11.63 -8.13 -3.18
C GLU A 147 11.04 -8.89 -1.97
N ALA A 148 11.82 -8.97 -0.88
CA ALA A 148 11.41 -9.64 0.34
C ALA A 148 10.21 -8.95 1.00
N PHE A 149 10.12 -7.61 0.92
CA PHE A 149 8.98 -6.86 1.40
C PHE A 149 7.70 -7.19 0.59
N GLU A 150 7.77 -7.20 -0.74
CA GLU A 150 6.64 -7.57 -1.61
C GLU A 150 6.15 -9.00 -1.37
N ARG A 151 7.09 -9.96 -1.22
CA ARG A 151 6.74 -11.34 -0.86
C ARG A 151 5.98 -11.39 0.47
N LEU A 152 6.45 -10.63 1.47
CA LEU A 152 5.79 -10.53 2.77
C LEU A 152 4.38 -9.94 2.67
N LEU A 153 4.16 -8.93 1.81
CA LEU A 153 2.83 -8.38 1.57
C LEU A 153 1.84 -9.43 1.04
N LEU A 154 2.33 -10.34 0.19
CA LEU A 154 1.51 -11.38 -0.44
C LEU A 154 1.21 -12.50 0.55
N ASP A 155 2.16 -12.87 1.42
CA ASP A 155 1.91 -13.81 2.52
C ASP A 155 0.82 -13.32 3.48
N TYR A 156 0.85 -12.03 3.84
CA TYR A 156 -0.16 -11.43 4.72
C TYR A 156 -1.54 -11.30 4.08
N ASP A 157 -1.69 -11.41 2.76
CA ASP A 157 -2.99 -11.35 2.08
C ASP A 157 -3.93 -12.47 2.56
N ARG A 158 -3.36 -13.68 2.68
CA ARG A 158 -4.05 -14.86 3.18
C ARG A 158 -4.41 -14.73 4.64
N VAL A 159 -3.46 -14.22 5.43
CA VAL A 159 -3.63 -14.02 6.87
C VAL A 159 -4.77 -13.03 7.12
N PHE A 160 -4.80 -11.90 6.43
CA PHE A 160 -5.84 -10.88 6.57
C PHE A 160 -7.20 -11.35 6.06
N SER A 161 -7.23 -12.25 5.07
CA SER A 161 -8.49 -12.85 4.59
C SER A 161 -9.03 -13.93 5.54
N ALA A 162 -8.16 -14.58 6.33
CA ALA A 162 -8.53 -15.65 7.25
C ALA A 162 -8.83 -15.16 8.68
N MET A 163 -8.30 -14.00 9.08
CA MET A 163 -8.45 -13.46 10.43
C MET A 163 -9.48 -12.34 10.50
N ALA A 164 -10.45 -12.48 11.41
CA ALA A 164 -11.49 -11.47 11.66
C ALA A 164 -11.08 -10.38 12.68
N ILE A 165 -9.79 -10.20 12.95
CA ILE A 165 -9.26 -9.22 13.90
C ILE A 165 -8.82 -7.98 13.13
N PRO A 166 -9.28 -6.75 13.44
CA PRO A 166 -8.84 -5.54 12.75
C PRO A 166 -7.31 -5.41 12.77
N ALA A 167 -6.70 -5.46 11.59
CA ALA A 167 -5.26 -5.46 11.43
C ALA A 167 -4.83 -4.65 10.20
N CYS A 168 -3.68 -4.00 10.32
CA CYS A 168 -3.02 -3.37 9.18
C CYS A 168 -1.51 -3.51 9.28
N LEU A 169 -0.85 -3.35 8.14
CA LEU A 169 0.59 -3.39 8.02
C LEU A 169 1.09 -2.11 7.39
N TRP A 170 2.19 -1.62 7.92
CA TRP A 170 2.85 -0.41 7.46
C TRP A 170 4.36 -0.57 7.48
N ARG A 171 5.05 0.24 6.69
CA ARG A 171 6.51 0.34 6.71
C ARG A 171 6.97 1.08 7.96
N ARG A 172 8.26 0.98 8.31
CA ARG A 172 8.89 1.80 9.37
C ARG A 172 8.76 3.33 9.22
N THR A 173 8.34 3.81 8.05
CA THR A 173 8.00 5.22 7.78
C THR A 173 6.60 5.60 8.26
N GLY A 174 5.75 4.61 8.56
CA GLY A 174 4.34 4.80 8.94
C GLY A 174 3.36 4.63 7.78
N GLU A 175 3.82 4.46 6.54
CA GLU A 175 2.96 4.28 5.36
C GLU A 175 2.30 2.90 5.35
N ILE A 176 0.97 2.88 5.24
CA ILE A 176 0.17 1.65 5.26
C ILE A 176 0.13 1.03 3.87
N TYR A 177 0.53 -0.24 3.76
CA TYR A 177 0.55 -0.97 2.49
C TYR A 177 -0.57 -1.99 2.36
N LYS A 178 -1.11 -2.47 3.48
CA LYS A 178 -2.28 -3.36 3.48
C LYS A 178 -3.04 -3.23 4.80
N GLY A 179 -4.34 -3.36 4.75
CA GLY A 179 -5.21 -3.58 5.90
C GLY A 179 -6.20 -4.69 5.59
N ASN A 180 -6.90 -5.18 6.61
CA ASN A 180 -8.07 -6.02 6.40
C ASN A 180 -9.37 -5.20 6.35
N LYS A 181 -10.47 -5.85 5.98
CA LYS A 181 -11.78 -5.19 5.84
C LYS A 181 -12.30 -4.72 7.20
N GLU A 182 -11.96 -5.47 8.24
CA GLU A 182 -12.33 -5.22 9.63
C GLU A 182 -11.65 -3.95 10.15
N PHE A 183 -10.38 -3.71 9.81
CA PHE A 183 -9.70 -2.46 10.11
C PHE A 183 -10.28 -1.29 9.32
N ALA A 184 -10.56 -1.48 8.02
CA ALA A 184 -11.21 -0.45 7.20
C ALA A 184 -12.56 -0.02 7.78
N ALA A 185 -13.37 -0.99 8.24
CA ALA A 185 -14.63 -0.75 8.90
C ALA A 185 -14.45 -0.05 10.26
N LEU A 186 -13.44 -0.45 11.05
CA LEU A 186 -13.17 0.12 12.37
C LEU A 186 -12.92 1.64 12.31
N ILE A 187 -12.14 2.10 11.34
CA ILE A 187 -11.82 3.53 11.17
C ILE A 187 -12.74 4.24 10.16
N ASN A 188 -13.68 3.50 9.57
CA ASN A 188 -14.62 3.93 8.55
C ASN A 188 -13.94 4.61 7.34
N VAL A 189 -12.94 3.94 6.77
CA VAL A 189 -12.29 4.37 5.52
C VAL A 189 -12.54 3.36 4.40
N PRO A 190 -12.59 3.81 3.14
CA PRO A 190 -12.58 2.89 2.00
C PRO A 190 -11.35 1.99 2.03
N PHE A 191 -11.55 0.70 1.80
CA PHE A 191 -10.48 -0.30 1.81
C PHE A 191 -9.33 0.02 0.84
N ASP A 192 -9.62 0.67 -0.28
CA ASP A 192 -8.62 1.07 -1.29
C ASP A 192 -7.58 2.07 -0.75
N LYS A 193 -7.95 2.88 0.25
CA LYS A 193 -7.04 3.86 0.89
C LYS A 193 -6.00 3.20 1.80
N LEU A 194 -6.22 1.96 2.20
CA LEU A 194 -5.30 1.18 3.06
C LEU A 194 -4.25 0.40 2.26
N ARG A 195 -4.07 0.76 0.98
CA ARG A 195 -3.13 0.11 0.07
C ARG A 195 -2.12 1.12 -0.45
N ASN A 196 -0.93 0.62 -0.79
CA ASN A 196 0.11 1.36 -1.53
C ASN A 196 0.61 2.67 -0.87
N GLY A 197 0.55 2.79 0.46
CA GLY A 197 1.08 3.96 1.18
C GLY A 197 0.23 5.23 1.05
N GLN A 198 -1.01 5.14 0.57
CA GLN A 198 -1.89 6.31 0.46
C GLN A 198 -2.15 6.94 1.83
N LEU A 199 -2.44 6.11 2.83
CA LEU A 199 -2.68 6.51 4.22
C LEU A 199 -1.51 6.12 5.11
N CYS A 200 -1.24 6.93 6.12
CA CYS A 200 -0.23 6.65 7.14
C CYS A 200 -0.87 6.35 8.50
N ILE A 201 -0.22 5.49 9.29
CA ILE A 201 -0.72 5.11 10.62
C ILE A 201 -0.83 6.29 11.57
N TYR A 202 0.07 7.26 11.45
CA TYR A 202 0.07 8.48 12.25
C TYR A 202 -1.01 9.49 11.84
N GLU A 203 -1.65 9.31 10.69
CA GLU A 203 -2.83 10.12 10.29
C GLU A 203 -4.09 9.59 11.00
N ILE A 204 -4.12 8.29 11.30
CA ILE A 204 -5.27 7.59 11.90
C ILE A 204 -5.24 7.65 13.42
N MET A 205 -4.07 7.49 14.04
CA MET A 205 -3.93 7.48 15.49
C MET A 205 -4.08 8.89 16.09
N ALA A 206 -4.56 8.97 17.34
CA ALA A 206 -4.50 10.20 18.12
C ALA A 206 -3.05 10.55 18.49
N GLU A 207 -2.76 11.83 18.71
CA GLU A 207 -1.40 12.34 18.96
C GLU A 207 -0.68 11.60 20.08
N GLU A 208 -1.33 11.43 21.23
CA GLU A 208 -0.76 10.72 22.39
C GLU A 208 -0.40 9.27 22.07
N SER A 209 -1.22 8.62 21.24
CA SER A 209 -0.99 7.24 20.80
C SER A 209 0.17 7.13 19.83
N ILE A 210 0.40 8.14 18.99
CA ILE A 210 1.56 8.20 18.09
C ILE A 210 2.85 8.32 18.89
N VAL A 211 2.87 9.19 19.91
CA VAL A 211 4.03 9.34 20.80
C VAL A 211 4.32 8.02 21.52
N ASN A 212 3.31 7.41 22.13
CA ASN A 212 3.46 6.12 22.81
C ASN A 212 3.95 5.02 21.84
N TYR A 213 3.40 4.95 20.62
CA TYR A 213 3.88 4.03 19.60
C TYR A 213 5.37 4.23 19.29
N TRP A 214 5.81 5.46 19.03
CA TRP A 214 7.21 5.73 18.70
C TRP A 214 8.15 5.40 19.85
N GLU A 215 7.80 5.73 21.10
CA GLU A 215 8.61 5.40 22.27
C GLU A 215 8.76 3.89 22.45
N LYS A 216 7.67 3.13 22.29
CA LYS A 216 7.71 1.67 22.34
C LYS A 216 8.48 1.07 21.16
N TYR A 217 8.28 1.60 19.95
CA TYR A 217 8.97 1.17 18.75
C TYR A 217 10.48 1.40 18.86
N GLY A 218 10.91 2.56 19.37
CA GLY A 218 12.33 2.88 19.57
C GLY A 218 13.07 1.86 20.45
N ASN A 219 12.40 1.37 21.50
CA ASN A 219 12.97 0.38 22.41
C ASN A 219 13.12 -1.00 21.75
N ILE A 220 12.19 -1.40 20.89
CA ILE A 220 12.23 -2.74 20.27
C ILE A 220 12.87 -2.76 18.89
N ALA A 221 13.02 -1.63 18.20
CA ALA A 221 13.42 -1.59 16.78
C ALA A 221 14.69 -2.43 16.51
N PHE A 222 15.66 -2.38 17.42
CA PHE A 222 16.94 -3.08 17.31
C PHE A 222 17.15 -4.19 18.34
N ASP A 223 16.16 -4.48 19.19
CA ASP A 223 16.26 -5.62 20.10
C ASP A 223 15.86 -6.91 19.35
N PRO A 224 16.79 -7.85 19.09
CA PRO A 224 16.47 -9.08 18.39
C PRO A 224 15.56 -10.00 19.20
N ARG A 225 15.57 -9.87 20.54
CA ARG A 225 14.83 -10.73 21.47
C ARG A 225 13.36 -10.37 21.49
N GLN A 226 13.05 -9.08 21.45
CA GLN A 226 11.68 -8.59 21.47
C GLN A 226 11.20 -8.25 20.05
N LYS A 227 10.12 -8.91 19.64
CA LYS A 227 9.50 -8.70 18.31
C LYS A 227 8.13 -8.05 18.39
N ALA A 228 7.46 -8.15 19.54
CA ALA A 228 6.10 -7.67 19.72
C ALA A 228 5.96 -6.81 20.98
N VAL A 229 5.08 -5.83 20.91
CA VAL A 229 4.66 -4.98 22.04
C VAL A 229 3.14 -4.97 22.08
N LEU A 230 2.61 -5.08 23.29
CA LEU A 230 1.21 -4.82 23.59
C LEU A 230 1.12 -3.49 24.34
N THR A 231 0.18 -2.64 23.95
CA THR A 231 -0.09 -1.34 24.54
C THR A 231 -1.54 -0.93 24.27
N SER A 232 -1.93 0.27 24.66
CA SER A 232 -3.21 0.86 24.30
C SER A 232 -2.99 1.93 23.22
N CYS A 233 -3.95 2.08 22.32
CA CYS A 233 -3.98 3.19 21.39
C CYS A 233 -5.40 3.76 21.26
N ILE A 234 -5.47 5.01 20.84
CA ILE A 234 -6.69 5.72 20.52
C ILE A 234 -6.63 6.01 19.02
N LEU A 235 -7.64 5.57 18.29
CA LEU A 235 -7.80 5.82 16.86
C LEU A 235 -8.82 6.93 16.65
N ASN A 236 -8.58 7.80 15.68
CA ASN A 236 -9.57 8.75 15.22
C ASN A 236 -10.53 8.01 14.28
N TYR A 237 -11.83 8.11 14.53
CA TYR A 237 -12.84 7.57 13.64
C TYR A 237 -13.09 8.56 12.49
N GLN A 238 -13.33 8.12 11.26
CA GLN A 238 -13.76 9.03 10.19
C GLN A 238 -15.30 9.09 10.13
N LYS A 239 -15.88 10.29 10.24
CA LYS A 239 -17.34 10.45 10.17
C LYS A 239 -17.84 10.28 8.72
N GLU A 240 -18.96 9.57 8.56
CA GLU A 240 -19.65 9.43 7.28
C GLU A 240 -20.04 10.82 6.72
N GLY A 241 -19.69 11.09 5.46
CA GLY A 241 -20.06 12.32 4.73
C GLY A 241 -18.95 13.35 4.54
N SER A 242 -17.74 13.12 5.06
CA SER A 242 -16.56 13.90 4.65
C SER A 242 -16.12 13.50 3.22
N ASP A 243 -15.63 14.47 2.43
CA ASP A 243 -15.09 14.21 1.09
C ASP A 243 -14.11 13.02 1.15
N LYS A 244 -14.43 11.93 0.42
CA LYS A 244 -13.72 10.63 0.43
C LYS A 244 -12.24 10.70 -0.01
N THR A 245 -11.72 11.89 -0.25
CA THR A 245 -10.38 12.14 -0.79
C THR A 245 -9.34 12.25 0.32
N ALA A 246 -9.68 12.78 1.50
CA ALA A 246 -8.78 12.97 2.63
C ALA A 246 -9.34 12.42 3.95
N PHE A 247 -8.48 11.80 4.77
CA PHE A 247 -8.85 11.40 6.13
C PHE A 247 -9.04 12.66 6.98
N GLN A 248 -10.27 12.97 7.35
CA GLN A 248 -10.58 14.13 8.18
C GLN A 248 -10.80 13.67 9.62
N LYS A 249 -9.93 14.15 10.52
CA LYS A 249 -9.98 13.86 11.95
C LYS A 249 -11.37 14.22 12.48
N SER A 250 -12.12 13.25 12.96
CA SER A 250 -13.39 13.50 13.67
C SER A 250 -13.17 13.62 15.17
N ASP A 251 -14.15 14.20 15.87
CA ASP A 251 -14.16 14.25 17.35
C ASP A 251 -14.46 12.88 17.98
N VAL A 252 -14.86 11.88 17.19
CA VAL A 252 -15.11 10.52 17.70
C VAL A 252 -13.80 9.76 17.72
N THR A 253 -13.43 9.28 18.90
CA THR A 253 -12.22 8.49 19.12
C THR A 253 -12.58 7.09 19.60
N LEU A 254 -11.80 6.10 19.17
CA LEU A 254 -11.97 4.70 19.51
C LEU A 254 -10.79 4.24 20.34
N SER A 255 -11.06 3.74 21.55
CA SER A 255 -10.02 3.16 22.39
C SER A 255 -9.80 1.70 22.00
N CYS A 256 -8.54 1.33 21.76
CA CYS A 256 -8.16 -0.01 21.33
C CYS A 256 -7.04 -0.56 22.20
N CYS A 257 -7.13 -1.86 22.52
CA CYS A 257 -5.98 -2.68 22.83
C CYS A 257 -5.18 -2.85 21.55
N PHE A 258 -3.94 -2.36 21.56
CA PHE A 258 -3.08 -2.30 20.38
C PHE A 258 -1.86 -3.17 20.57
N SER A 259 -1.63 -4.08 19.63
CA SER A 259 -0.37 -4.80 19.57
C SER A 259 0.30 -4.54 18.24
N PHE A 260 1.62 -4.46 18.24
CA PHE A 260 2.37 -4.44 17.00
C PHE A 260 3.57 -5.36 17.04
N THR A 261 3.84 -5.99 15.92
CA THR A 261 4.97 -6.89 15.70
C THR A 261 5.89 -6.31 14.64
N VAL A 262 7.18 -6.20 14.95
CA VAL A 262 8.21 -5.69 14.03
C VAL A 262 8.87 -6.86 13.31
N ARG A 263 8.80 -6.84 11.98
CA ARG A 263 9.55 -7.74 11.08
C ARG A 263 10.80 -7.02 10.60
N ARG A 264 11.92 -7.74 10.61
CA ARG A 264 13.24 -7.24 10.23
C ARG A 264 13.74 -7.97 8.98
N ASP A 265 14.54 -7.30 8.18
CA ASP A 265 15.24 -7.92 7.05
C ASP A 265 16.44 -8.75 7.49
N LYS A 266 17.17 -9.28 6.50
CA LYS A 266 18.42 -10.03 6.65
C LYS A 266 19.52 -9.22 7.35
N PHE A 267 19.41 -7.88 7.36
CA PHE A 267 20.35 -6.96 7.98
C PHE A 267 19.88 -6.47 9.36
N ASN A 268 18.84 -7.12 9.93
CA ASN A 268 18.21 -6.76 11.20
C ASN A 268 17.60 -5.34 11.23
N ILE A 269 17.28 -4.78 10.07
CA ILE A 269 16.58 -3.50 9.98
C ILE A 269 15.07 -3.75 9.93
N PRO A 270 14.27 -3.07 10.78
CA PRO A 270 12.81 -3.10 10.65
C PRO A 270 12.35 -2.73 9.24
N THR A 271 11.54 -3.59 8.61
CA THR A 271 10.98 -3.33 7.28
C THR A 271 9.49 -3.08 7.36
N LEU A 272 8.80 -3.95 8.09
CA LEU A 272 7.35 -4.05 8.14
C LEU A 272 6.91 -4.20 9.59
N ILE A 273 5.86 -3.46 9.93
CA ILE A 273 5.20 -3.52 11.22
C ILE A 273 3.77 -4.00 10.96
N VAL A 274 3.35 -5.02 11.71
CA VAL A 274 1.97 -5.52 11.71
C VAL A 274 1.30 -5.06 12.99
N GLY A 275 0.23 -4.29 12.88
CA GLY A 275 -0.60 -3.88 14.01
C GLY A 275 -1.92 -4.62 14.05
N ASN A 276 -2.31 -5.06 15.25
CA ASN A 276 -3.66 -5.55 15.54
C ASN A 276 -4.34 -4.60 16.51
N PHE A 277 -5.59 -4.27 16.21
CA PHE A 277 -6.40 -3.28 16.91
C PHE A 277 -7.66 -3.98 17.42
N LEU A 278 -7.76 -4.12 18.73
CA LEU A 278 -8.93 -4.69 19.38
C LEU A 278 -9.69 -3.55 20.07
N PRO A 279 -10.84 -3.12 19.54
CA PRO A 279 -11.62 -2.07 20.19
C PRO A 279 -12.03 -2.53 21.59
N ILE A 280 -11.89 -1.65 22.57
CA ILE A 280 -12.37 -1.84 23.93
C ILE A 280 -13.70 -1.11 24.00
N ASP A 281 -14.80 -1.83 24.16
CA ASP A 281 -16.19 -1.33 24.11
C ASP A 281 -16.34 0.17 24.44
N THR A 282 -16.30 0.99 23.41
CA THR A 282 -16.90 2.31 23.41
C THR A 282 -18.29 2.12 22.82
N LYS A 283 -19.33 2.39 23.62
CA LYS A 283 -20.69 2.56 23.11
C LYS A 283 -20.63 3.58 21.95
N LEU A 284 -20.64 3.09 20.72
CA LEU A 284 -20.83 3.89 19.51
C LEU A 284 -22.29 4.36 19.44
#